data_AF-A0A3Q1JCW0-F1
#
_entry.id   AF-A0A3Q1JCW0-F1
#
_cell.length_a   1.000
_cell.length_b   1.000
_cell.length_c   1.000
_cell.angle_alpha   90.00
_cell.angle_beta   90.00
_cell.angle_gamma   90.00
#
_symmetry.space_group_name_H-M   'P 1'
#
loop_
_entity.id
_entity.type
_entity.pdbx_description
1 polymer ?
#
loop_
_entity_poly.entity_id
_entity_poly.type
_entity_poly.pdbx_seq_one_letter_code
_entity_poly.pdbx_strand_id
1 'polypeptide(L)'
;MTSTWELLTFLIFTATTAVLHCNADSLPPPTNLTYKWLDPFTVNVSWSWKMPSNLPKNCVKFEYELEGKVPGEVVRRTDHQYFTNTYLTEEKDSDHWNYTIRTSVSFLDPTSASCHGWDDSTVVTATVHSPKPRAKVVKDFRCFLDPSGMNCSWIPVNHSQNLTLSYRKCGHSSEELLKDLKDCDQYYTDGARDGCYLGVGHEIDICISAATVAESMTFKPLLEVHPPKLTITQREKYLHLSWLPPEVGSHCVWEIRLCSRQCFETKEECQSLIKEGEVFEKEIGYDEDRCYEFRSRFMTNEFCPRISSDFGDVVTFGKNKPHDETLTVVAIVIPIILSICVILSCYYFRKHKDIICPNIPDPSAIFKEMMMNGNRELKPSTGNLYTPVPESTESCKITLVTENSVPQQNL
;
A
#
# COMPACT_ATOMS: atom_id res chain seq x y z
N MET A 1 69.39 -50.46 11.53
CA MET A 1 70.03 -49.15 11.76
C MET A 1 69.78 -48.19 10.58
N THR A 2 68.59 -48.25 9.97
CA THR A 2 68.21 -47.50 8.74
C THR A 2 66.93 -46.67 8.94
N SER A 3 66.04 -47.08 9.86
CA SER A 3 64.77 -46.39 10.15
C SER A 3 64.94 -45.05 10.90
N THR A 4 66.00 -44.89 11.69
CA THR A 4 66.27 -43.64 12.42
C THR A 4 66.78 -42.51 11.52
N TRP A 5 67.36 -42.85 10.37
CA TRP A 5 67.89 -41.88 9.41
C TRP A 5 66.77 -41.29 8.55
N GLU A 6 65.78 -42.10 8.15
CA GLU A 6 64.62 -41.63 7.38
C GLU A 6 63.65 -40.77 8.22
N LEU A 7 63.51 -41.05 9.52
CA LEU A 7 62.76 -40.20 10.45
C LEU A 7 63.46 -38.85 10.68
N LEU A 8 64.79 -38.84 10.75
CA LEU A 8 65.56 -37.61 10.91
C LEU A 8 65.50 -36.74 9.65
N THR A 9 65.57 -37.34 8.46
CA THR A 9 65.44 -36.60 7.20
C THR A 9 64.02 -36.07 7.00
N PHE A 10 62.98 -36.83 7.37
CA PHE A 10 61.60 -36.33 7.34
C PHE A 10 61.39 -35.16 8.31
N LEU A 11 61.92 -35.24 9.55
CA LEU A 11 61.83 -34.17 10.53
C LEU A 11 62.63 -32.92 10.15
N ILE A 12 63.79 -33.09 9.51
CA ILE A 12 64.57 -31.96 8.99
C ILE A 12 63.85 -31.34 7.79
N PHE A 13 63.23 -32.14 6.92
CA PHE A 13 62.49 -31.64 5.77
C PHE A 13 61.16 -30.96 6.16
N THR A 14 60.49 -31.42 7.21
CA THR A 14 59.31 -30.74 7.77
C THR A 14 59.68 -29.50 8.58
N ALA A 15 60.83 -29.51 9.27
CA ALA A 15 61.36 -28.32 9.93
C ALA A 15 61.83 -27.25 8.92
N THR A 16 62.45 -27.64 7.80
CA THR A 16 62.83 -26.69 6.76
C THR A 16 61.64 -26.16 5.98
N THR A 17 60.59 -26.96 5.74
CA THR A 17 59.35 -26.45 5.13
C THR A 17 58.52 -25.59 6.09
N ALA A 18 58.53 -25.87 7.40
CA ALA A 18 57.88 -25.02 8.40
C ALA A 18 58.60 -23.67 8.62
N VAL A 19 59.93 -23.62 8.44
CA VAL A 19 60.72 -22.38 8.53
C VAL A 19 60.66 -21.56 7.21
N LEU A 20 60.24 -22.18 6.11
CA LEU A 20 59.97 -21.53 4.81
C LEU A 20 58.51 -21.13 4.61
N HIS A 21 57.71 -21.02 5.68
CA HIS A 21 56.57 -20.11 5.62
C HIS A 21 57.14 -18.68 5.53
N CYS A 22 57.32 -18.19 4.29
CA CYS A 22 57.46 -16.76 4.03
C CYS A 22 56.28 -16.07 4.73
N ASN A 23 56.56 -15.36 5.82
CA ASN A 23 55.60 -14.37 6.32
C ASN A 23 55.36 -13.42 5.16
N ALA A 24 54.11 -13.32 4.71
CA ALA A 24 53.75 -12.29 3.75
C ALA A 24 53.97 -10.94 4.41
N ASP A 25 54.59 -10.01 3.68
CA ASP A 25 54.81 -8.65 4.18
C ASP A 25 53.45 -7.94 4.22
N SER A 26 53.05 -7.38 5.37
CA SER A 26 51.79 -6.63 5.44
C SER A 26 51.96 -5.23 4.84
N LEU A 27 50.99 -4.78 4.05
CA LEU A 27 50.97 -3.42 3.52
C LEU A 27 50.93 -2.40 4.66
N PRO A 28 51.61 -1.24 4.53
CA PRO A 28 51.49 -0.19 5.52
C PRO A 28 50.07 0.38 5.52
N PRO A 29 49.50 0.67 6.71
CA PRO A 29 48.18 1.30 6.80
C PRO A 29 48.23 2.74 6.30
N PRO A 30 47.08 3.30 5.87
CA PRO A 30 46.93 4.72 5.62
C PRO A 30 47.32 5.56 6.86
N THR A 31 47.91 6.73 6.62
CA THR A 31 48.37 7.65 7.66
C THR A 31 47.86 9.07 7.41
N ASN A 32 47.98 9.97 8.37
CA ASN A 32 47.54 11.38 8.24
C ASN A 32 46.11 11.51 7.72
N LEU A 33 45.18 10.75 8.32
CA LEU A 33 43.78 10.81 7.96
C LEU A 33 43.23 12.18 8.32
N THR A 34 42.64 12.85 7.34
CA THR A 34 42.01 14.16 7.50
C THR A 34 40.71 14.20 6.72
N TYR A 35 39.83 15.10 7.08
CA TYR A 35 38.59 15.31 6.33
C TYR A 35 38.27 16.79 6.21
N LYS A 36 37.52 17.12 5.17
CA LYS A 36 37.03 18.47 4.89
C LYS A 36 35.62 18.38 4.33
N TRP A 37 34.69 19.10 4.96
CA TRP A 37 33.35 19.31 4.39
C TRP A 37 33.45 20.25 3.19
N LEU A 38 32.89 19.81 2.07
CA LEU A 38 32.83 20.58 0.84
C LEU A 38 31.54 21.42 0.79
N ASP A 39 30.47 20.87 1.37
CA ASP A 39 29.16 21.49 1.55
C ASP A 39 28.51 20.88 2.82
N PRO A 40 27.28 21.28 3.25
CA PRO A 40 26.63 20.73 4.44
C PRO A 40 26.36 19.21 4.43
N PHE A 41 26.45 18.58 3.26
CA PHE A 41 26.11 17.18 3.01
C PHE A 41 27.33 16.35 2.59
N THR A 42 28.31 16.94 1.90
CA THR A 42 29.47 16.22 1.33
C THR A 42 30.73 16.39 2.15
N VAL A 43 31.36 15.29 2.54
CA VAL A 43 32.72 15.30 3.10
C VAL A 43 33.72 14.64 2.15
N ASN A 44 34.90 15.22 2.05
CA ASN A 44 36.09 14.59 1.49
C ASN A 44 36.93 14.04 2.64
N VAL A 45 37.23 12.74 2.62
CA VAL A 45 38.16 12.09 3.55
C VAL A 45 39.40 11.74 2.76
N SER A 46 40.56 12.16 3.24
CA SER A 46 41.85 11.96 2.58
C SER A 46 42.88 11.43 3.55
N TRP A 47 43.88 10.74 3.01
CA TRP A 47 44.99 10.17 3.76
C TRP A 47 46.28 10.26 2.96
N SER A 48 47.38 9.98 3.63
CA SER A 48 48.69 9.79 3.03
C SER A 48 49.04 8.30 3.04
N TRP A 49 49.58 7.81 1.93
CA TRP A 49 50.13 6.47 1.84
C TRP A 49 51.43 6.46 1.04
N LYS A 50 52.45 5.82 1.60
CA LYS A 50 53.78 5.72 0.98
C LYS A 50 54.00 4.29 0.49
N MET A 51 54.22 4.17 -0.81
CA MET A 51 54.48 2.89 -1.46
C MET A 51 55.80 2.26 -0.96
N PRO A 52 55.78 1.00 -0.49
CA PRO A 52 57.01 0.25 -0.20
C PRO A 52 57.87 0.09 -1.45
N SER A 53 59.20 0.16 -1.30
CA SER A 53 60.15 0.13 -2.43
C SER A 53 60.15 -1.20 -3.20
N ASN A 54 59.74 -2.29 -2.56
CA ASN A 54 59.68 -3.65 -3.10
C ASN A 54 58.29 -4.04 -3.61
N LEU A 55 57.30 -3.14 -3.54
CA LEU A 55 55.94 -3.42 -4.03
C LEU A 55 55.86 -3.13 -5.54
N PRO A 56 55.27 -4.01 -6.37
CA PRO A 56 55.01 -3.69 -7.77
C PRO A 56 53.94 -2.61 -7.92
N LYS A 57 53.99 -1.88 -9.03
CA LYS A 57 52.96 -0.88 -9.36
C LYS A 57 51.61 -1.56 -9.58
N ASN A 58 50.53 -0.86 -9.24
CA ASN A 58 49.12 -1.30 -9.41
C ASN A 58 48.66 -2.48 -8.53
N CYS A 59 49.44 -2.86 -7.51
CA CYS A 59 49.06 -3.93 -6.56
C CYS A 59 48.12 -3.46 -5.43
N VAL A 60 47.71 -2.19 -5.40
CA VAL A 60 47.05 -1.59 -4.24
C VAL A 60 45.73 -0.95 -4.60
N LYS A 61 44.70 -1.25 -3.81
CA LYS A 61 43.48 -0.46 -3.66
C LYS A 61 43.34 -0.02 -2.22
N PHE A 62 42.64 1.08 -1.98
CA PHE A 62 42.18 1.46 -0.65
C PHE A 62 40.75 1.00 -0.48
N GLU A 63 40.52 0.18 0.55
CA GLU A 63 39.20 -0.23 0.98
C GLU A 63 38.71 0.68 2.09
N TYR A 64 37.46 1.12 1.99
CA TYR A 64 36.84 1.94 3.03
C TYR A 64 35.38 1.55 3.25
N GLU A 65 34.97 1.64 4.51
CA GLU A 65 33.65 1.23 4.96
C GLU A 65 33.19 2.09 6.14
N LEU A 66 31.89 2.37 6.22
CA LEU A 66 31.27 3.04 7.36
C LEU A 66 31.02 1.99 8.46
N GLU A 67 31.43 2.25 9.69
CA GLU A 67 31.16 1.34 10.81
C GLU A 67 29.66 1.24 11.11
N GLY A 68 29.20 0.02 11.45
CA GLY A 68 27.80 -0.24 11.82
C GLY A 68 26.84 -0.48 10.65
N LYS A 69 27.35 -0.77 9.46
CA LYS A 69 26.55 -1.14 8.29
C LYS A 69 25.79 -2.45 8.46
N VAL A 70 24.71 -2.58 7.70
CA VAL A 70 23.90 -3.82 7.60
C VAL A 70 24.74 -4.89 6.87
N PRO A 71 24.72 -6.17 7.31
CA PRO A 71 25.43 -7.25 6.62
C PRO A 71 25.00 -7.35 5.14
N GLY A 72 25.95 -7.27 4.21
CA GLY A 72 25.71 -7.40 2.76
C GLY A 72 25.97 -6.14 1.93
N GLU A 73 26.31 -4.99 2.56
CA GLU A 73 26.73 -3.80 1.83
C GLU A 73 28.15 -3.96 1.26
N VAL A 74 28.37 -3.47 0.04
CA VAL A 74 29.63 -3.67 -0.70
C VAL A 74 30.76 -2.82 -0.10
N VAL A 75 31.88 -3.44 0.23
CA VAL A 75 33.13 -2.75 0.59
C VAL A 75 33.58 -1.88 -0.59
N ARG A 76 33.72 -0.58 -0.36
CA ARG A 76 34.08 0.36 -1.42
C ARG A 76 35.60 0.37 -1.61
N ARG A 77 36.03 0.43 -2.88
CA ARG A 77 37.44 0.43 -3.28
C ARG A 77 37.76 1.67 -4.11
N THR A 78 38.94 2.24 -3.91
CA THR A 78 39.45 3.37 -4.70
C THR A 78 40.95 3.26 -4.92
N ASP A 79 41.45 3.81 -6.02
CA ASP A 79 42.88 4.02 -6.29
C ASP A 79 43.41 5.32 -5.68
N HIS A 80 42.50 6.25 -5.37
CA HIS A 80 42.84 7.55 -4.86
C HIS A 80 43.08 7.48 -3.35
N GLN A 81 43.98 8.32 -2.84
CA GLN A 81 44.20 8.49 -1.40
C GLN A 81 43.13 9.39 -0.75
N TYR A 82 41.95 9.41 -1.34
CA TYR A 82 40.79 10.11 -0.82
C TYR A 82 39.51 9.45 -1.35
N PHE A 83 38.41 9.69 -0.64
CA PHE A 83 37.07 9.47 -1.15
C PHE A 83 36.18 10.64 -0.75
N THR A 84 35.08 10.79 -1.47
CA THR A 84 34.03 11.74 -1.15
C THR A 84 32.73 10.99 -0.91
N ASN A 85 31.96 11.44 0.06
CA ASN A 85 30.67 10.82 0.35
C ASN A 85 29.68 11.83 0.92
N THR A 86 28.40 11.54 0.74
CA THR A 86 27.28 12.38 1.18
C THR A 86 26.65 11.79 2.45
N TYR A 87 26.30 12.64 3.42
CA TYR A 87 25.69 12.23 4.68
C TYR A 87 24.50 13.11 5.05
N LEU A 88 23.51 12.44 5.62
CA LEU A 88 22.38 13.06 6.25
C LEU A 88 22.38 12.75 7.75
N THR A 89 22.30 13.79 8.57
CA THR A 89 22.24 13.66 10.03
C THR A 89 20.98 12.94 10.52
N GLU A 90 19.93 12.88 9.70
CA GLU A 90 18.72 12.13 9.99
C GLU A 90 18.94 10.61 9.93
N GLU A 91 19.70 10.11 8.94
CA GLU A 91 19.85 8.67 8.68
C GLU A 91 20.53 7.92 9.83
N LYS A 92 21.50 8.54 10.50
CA LYS A 92 22.28 7.93 11.58
C LYS A 92 21.85 8.37 12.99
N ASP A 93 20.90 9.31 13.09
CA ASP A 93 20.56 10.02 14.34
C ASP A 93 21.81 10.49 15.13
N SER A 94 22.86 10.85 14.41
CA SER A 94 24.19 11.16 14.96
C SER A 94 24.85 12.32 14.21
N ASP A 95 25.76 13.01 14.87
CA ASP A 95 26.59 14.08 14.35
C ASP A 95 27.98 13.59 13.90
N HIS A 96 28.24 12.28 13.95
CA HIS A 96 29.53 11.72 13.54
C HIS A 96 29.46 10.37 12.82
N TRP A 97 30.42 10.15 11.92
CA TRP A 97 30.58 8.96 11.10
C TRP A 97 31.98 8.37 11.26
N ASN A 98 32.06 7.11 11.66
CA ASN A 98 33.34 6.39 11.75
C ASN A 98 33.55 5.58 10.48
N TYR A 99 34.70 5.78 9.85
CA TYR A 99 35.14 5.05 8.68
C TYR A 99 36.32 4.17 8.99
N THR A 100 36.22 2.90 8.68
CA THR A 100 37.37 2.01 8.62
C THR A 100 38.00 2.08 7.25
N ILE A 101 39.29 2.34 7.17
CA ILE A 101 40.06 2.42 5.93
C ILE A 101 41.25 1.47 6.06
N ARG A 102 41.57 0.74 5.00
CA ARG A 102 42.76 -0.10 4.92
C ARG A 102 43.33 -0.13 3.51
N THR A 103 44.62 -0.42 3.43
CA THR A 103 45.30 -0.71 2.17
C THR A 103 45.10 -2.19 1.87
N SER A 104 44.54 -2.52 0.70
CA SER A 104 44.27 -3.90 0.30
C SER A 104 44.99 -4.27 -1.00
N VAL A 105 45.39 -5.54 -1.08
CA VAL A 105 46.05 -6.09 -2.26
C VAL A 105 45.04 -6.26 -3.40
N SER A 106 45.36 -5.69 -4.55
CA SER A 106 44.52 -5.76 -5.76
C SER A 106 44.80 -7.05 -6.54
N PHE A 107 43.88 -8.02 -6.49
CA PHE A 107 43.96 -9.28 -7.25
C PHE A 107 43.32 -9.22 -8.65
N LEU A 108 43.00 -8.01 -9.14
CA LEU A 108 42.17 -7.81 -10.33
C LEU A 108 42.84 -8.16 -11.67
N ASP A 109 44.10 -8.63 -11.68
CA ASP A 109 44.75 -9.10 -12.90
C ASP A 109 45.30 -10.52 -12.71
N PRO A 110 44.71 -11.57 -13.33
CA PRO A 110 45.21 -12.94 -13.25
C PRO A 110 46.57 -13.14 -13.93
N THR A 111 47.14 -12.11 -14.59
CA THR A 111 48.53 -12.11 -15.06
C THR A 111 49.52 -11.51 -14.05
N SER A 112 49.04 -10.91 -12.95
CA SER A 112 49.84 -10.25 -11.91
C SER A 112 50.33 -11.21 -10.81
N ALA A 113 51.05 -12.26 -11.21
CA ALA A 113 51.79 -13.10 -10.27
C ALA A 113 52.81 -12.30 -9.40
N SER A 114 52.98 -11.00 -9.66
CA SER A 114 53.89 -10.09 -8.98
C SER A 114 53.38 -9.56 -7.63
N CYS A 115 52.07 -9.51 -7.36
CA CYS A 115 51.55 -8.98 -6.09
C CYS A 115 51.47 -10.04 -4.96
N HIS A 116 51.87 -11.28 -5.24
CA HIS A 116 51.89 -12.37 -4.26
C HIS A 116 52.94 -12.13 -3.16
N GLY A 117 52.61 -12.51 -1.93
CA GLY A 117 53.49 -12.34 -0.76
C GLY A 117 53.25 -11.05 0.03
N TRP A 118 52.19 -10.30 -0.30
CA TRP A 118 51.72 -9.18 0.51
C TRP A 118 50.35 -9.47 1.12
N ASP A 119 50.17 -9.05 2.37
CA ASP A 119 48.88 -9.08 3.06
C ASP A 119 48.29 -7.67 3.16
N ASP A 120 46.97 -7.61 3.35
CA ASP A 120 46.26 -6.36 3.64
C ASP A 120 46.84 -5.66 4.89
N SER A 121 46.73 -4.33 4.93
CA SER A 121 47.13 -3.58 6.12
C SER A 121 46.15 -3.78 7.27
N THR A 122 46.59 -3.43 8.48
CA THR A 122 45.67 -3.18 9.59
C THR A 122 44.70 -2.06 9.23
N VAL A 123 43.50 -2.10 9.83
CA VAL A 123 42.47 -1.10 9.66
C VAL A 123 42.78 0.15 10.49
N VAL A 124 42.51 1.32 9.94
CA VAL A 124 42.53 2.61 10.65
C VAL A 124 41.15 3.25 10.61
N THR A 125 40.75 3.87 11.72
CA THR A 125 39.44 4.52 11.84
C THR A 125 39.55 6.05 11.69
N ALA A 126 38.71 6.64 10.85
CA ALA A 126 38.50 8.08 10.74
C ALA A 126 37.12 8.46 11.29
N THR A 127 37.08 9.29 12.33
CA THR A 127 35.83 9.86 12.85
C THR A 127 35.59 11.23 12.21
N VAL A 128 34.55 11.32 11.41
CA VAL A 128 34.09 12.54 10.74
C VAL A 128 32.97 13.16 11.54
N HIS A 129 33.16 14.37 12.07
CA HIS A 129 32.10 15.14 12.72
C HIS A 129 31.40 16.07 11.72
N SER A 130 30.10 16.28 11.88
CA SER A 130 29.33 17.26 11.10
C SER A 130 29.84 18.68 11.29
N PRO A 131 29.58 19.61 10.33
CA PRO A 131 30.05 21.00 10.44
C PRO A 131 29.48 21.74 11.65
N LYS A 132 28.25 21.40 12.07
CA LYS A 132 27.58 21.92 13.25
C LYS A 132 26.96 20.76 14.04
N PRO A 133 26.81 20.89 15.37
CA PRO A 133 26.06 19.95 16.18
C PRO A 133 24.66 19.73 15.61
N ARG A 134 24.22 18.47 15.68
CA ARG A 134 22.89 18.07 15.21
C ARG A 134 21.83 18.51 16.21
N ALA A 135 20.82 19.24 15.74
CA ALA A 135 19.60 19.50 16.53
C ALA A 135 18.37 19.57 15.61
N LYS A 136 17.21 19.17 16.15
CA LYS A 136 15.93 19.38 15.46
C LYS A 136 15.57 20.85 15.51
N VAL A 137 15.84 21.56 14.43
CA VAL A 137 15.58 23.01 14.29
C VAL A 137 14.21 23.31 13.67
N VAL A 138 13.62 22.31 13.00
CA VAL A 138 12.29 22.39 12.35
C VAL A 138 11.43 21.19 12.72
N LYS A 139 10.10 21.36 12.64
CA LYS A 139 9.07 20.32 12.82
C LYS A 139 8.11 20.33 11.62
N ASP A 140 7.52 19.17 11.34
CA ASP A 140 6.50 19.00 10.28
C ASP A 140 6.93 19.63 8.94
N PHE A 141 8.16 19.34 8.51
CA PHE A 141 8.71 19.85 7.26
C PHE A 141 8.10 19.10 6.08
N ARG A 142 7.48 19.84 5.16
CA ARG A 142 6.78 19.29 3.98
C ARG A 142 7.11 20.10 2.75
N CYS A 143 7.23 19.44 1.61
CA CYS A 143 7.41 20.11 0.33
C CYS A 143 6.29 19.74 -0.64
N PHE A 144 5.50 20.73 -1.04
CA PHE A 144 4.50 20.59 -2.09
C PHE A 144 5.13 20.81 -3.45
N LEU A 145 4.94 19.84 -4.34
CA LEU A 145 5.38 19.90 -5.72
C LEU A 145 4.31 20.58 -6.57
N ASP A 146 4.73 21.57 -7.36
CA ASP A 146 3.91 22.31 -8.31
C ASP A 146 4.60 22.30 -9.69
N PRO A 147 3.87 22.43 -10.82
CA PRO A 147 4.51 22.54 -12.13
C PRO A 147 5.51 23.71 -12.24
N SER A 148 5.32 24.76 -11.44
CA SER A 148 6.20 25.94 -11.42
C SER A 148 7.42 25.81 -10.50
N GLY A 149 7.49 24.77 -9.66
CA GLY A 149 8.59 24.56 -8.72
C GLY A 149 8.18 23.79 -7.48
N MET A 150 8.87 24.01 -6.37
CA MET A 150 8.59 23.32 -5.12
C MET A 150 8.40 24.31 -3.98
N ASN A 151 7.34 24.13 -3.19
CA ASN A 151 7.08 24.97 -2.04
C ASN A 151 7.23 24.15 -0.75
N CYS A 152 8.25 24.44 0.03
CA CYS A 152 8.50 23.78 1.30
C CYS A 152 8.05 24.65 2.47
N SER A 153 7.41 24.05 3.47
CA SER A 153 6.99 24.74 4.69
C SER A 153 7.29 23.90 5.91
N TRP A 154 7.49 24.58 7.05
CA TRP A 154 7.81 23.95 8.31
C TRP A 154 7.37 24.79 9.50
N ILE A 155 7.32 24.16 10.67
CA ILE A 155 7.13 24.83 11.95
C ILE A 155 8.51 25.01 12.60
N PRO A 156 9.01 26.23 12.81
CA PRO A 156 10.29 26.43 13.47
C PRO A 156 10.20 25.97 14.93
N VAL A 157 11.26 25.36 15.45
CA VAL A 157 11.30 24.97 16.88
C VAL A 157 11.43 26.20 17.77
N ASN A 158 12.14 27.22 17.29
CA ASN A 158 12.29 28.49 17.98
C ASN A 158 12.13 29.64 16.97
N HIS A 159 11.01 30.36 17.04
CA HIS A 159 10.72 31.51 16.17
C HIS A 159 11.68 32.69 16.35
N SER A 160 12.45 32.74 17.44
CA SER A 160 13.43 33.81 17.67
C SER A 160 14.79 33.55 17.00
N GLN A 161 15.01 32.35 16.46
CA GLN A 161 16.24 32.00 15.75
C GLN A 161 16.05 32.12 14.24
N ASN A 162 16.95 32.85 13.59
CA ASN A 162 16.98 32.89 12.13
C ASN A 162 17.44 31.54 11.60
N LEU A 163 16.58 30.89 10.81
CA LEU A 163 16.87 29.65 10.11
C LEU A 163 17.37 29.97 8.70
N THR A 164 18.44 29.31 8.29
CA THR A 164 18.92 29.28 6.91
C THR A 164 18.61 27.91 6.33
N LEU A 165 17.93 27.91 5.20
CA LEU A 165 17.61 26.71 4.43
C LEU A 165 18.41 26.71 3.14
N SER A 166 19.15 25.63 2.94
CA SER A 166 19.89 25.35 1.70
C SER A 166 19.57 23.95 1.20
N TYR A 167 19.59 23.76 -0.11
CA TYR A 167 19.18 22.53 -0.75
C TYR A 167 20.07 22.20 -1.95
N ARG A 168 20.13 20.91 -2.29
CA ARG A 168 20.71 20.42 -3.55
C ARG A 168 20.12 19.07 -3.92
N LYS A 169 20.38 18.61 -5.13
CA LYS A 169 20.09 17.23 -5.54
C LYS A 169 20.87 16.24 -4.67
N CYS A 170 20.18 15.23 -4.16
CA CYS A 170 20.83 14.14 -3.44
C CYS A 170 21.67 13.28 -4.41
N GLY A 171 22.79 12.73 -3.92
CA GLY A 171 23.61 11.82 -4.73
C GLY A 171 25.10 11.95 -4.48
N HIS A 172 25.87 11.18 -5.24
CA HIS A 172 27.32 11.10 -5.14
C HIS A 172 27.96 12.41 -5.60
N SER A 173 28.93 12.93 -4.86
CA SER A 173 29.57 14.21 -5.15
C SER A 173 30.43 14.13 -6.42
N SER A 174 29.85 14.50 -7.57
CA SER A 174 30.63 15.05 -8.67
C SER A 174 30.95 16.52 -8.35
N GLU A 175 32.00 17.07 -8.97
CA GLU A 175 32.29 18.51 -8.86
C GLU A 175 31.14 19.41 -9.35
N GLU A 176 30.28 18.88 -10.21
CA GLU A 176 29.06 19.56 -10.67
C GLU A 176 28.01 19.63 -9.54
N LEU A 177 27.79 18.55 -8.80
CA LEU A 177 26.82 18.49 -7.70
C LEU A 177 27.19 19.36 -6.49
N LEU A 178 28.48 19.68 -6.31
CA LEU A 178 28.94 20.62 -5.29
C LEU A 178 28.58 22.08 -5.64
N LYS A 179 28.44 22.41 -6.93
CA LYS A 179 28.06 23.74 -7.41
C LYS A 179 26.55 23.96 -7.39
N ASP A 180 25.78 22.89 -7.18
CA ASP A 180 24.32 22.90 -7.16
C ASP A 180 23.72 23.22 -5.78
N LEU A 181 24.55 23.50 -4.76
CA LEU A 181 24.04 23.98 -3.47
C LEU A 181 23.41 25.37 -3.66
N LYS A 182 22.10 25.44 -3.42
CA LYS A 182 21.32 26.66 -3.50
C LYS A 182 20.73 27.00 -2.14
N ASP A 183 20.67 28.28 -1.84
CA ASP A 183 19.85 28.76 -0.74
C ASP A 183 18.39 28.86 -1.20
N CYS A 184 17.48 28.96 -0.25
CA CYS A 184 16.09 29.27 -0.52
C CYS A 184 15.93 30.49 -1.45
N ASP A 185 15.12 30.37 -2.50
CA ASP A 185 14.92 31.46 -3.45
C ASP A 185 14.03 32.55 -2.88
N GLN A 186 12.95 32.16 -2.18
CA GLN A 186 12.02 33.11 -1.58
C GLN A 186 11.43 32.57 -0.27
N TYR A 187 11.82 33.19 0.84
CA TYR A 187 11.23 32.94 2.16
C TYR A 187 9.88 33.62 2.31
N TYR A 188 8.98 32.99 3.04
CA TYR A 188 7.73 33.58 3.51
C TYR A 188 7.35 33.04 4.90
N THR A 189 6.40 33.69 5.55
CA THR A 189 5.80 33.23 6.80
C THR A 189 4.29 33.45 6.75
N ASP A 190 3.52 32.46 7.17
CA ASP A 190 2.06 32.58 7.32
C ASP A 190 1.64 32.81 8.79
N GLY A 191 2.62 33.04 9.66
CA GLY A 191 2.47 33.23 11.10
C GLY A 191 2.59 31.94 11.91
N ALA A 192 2.06 30.82 11.41
CA ALA A 192 2.19 29.51 12.07
C ALA A 192 3.38 28.71 11.54
N ARG A 193 3.67 28.86 10.25
CA ARG A 193 4.71 28.17 9.50
C ARG A 193 5.59 29.18 8.78
N ASP A 194 6.84 28.82 8.68
CA ASP A 194 7.75 29.45 7.74
C ASP A 194 7.82 28.59 6.48
N GLY A 195 8.11 29.22 5.35
CA GLY A 195 8.20 28.53 4.09
C GLY A 195 9.24 29.11 3.16
N CYS A 196 9.50 28.33 2.12
CA CYS A 196 10.49 28.59 1.11
C CYS A 196 10.04 28.04 -0.23
N TYR A 197 10.04 28.90 -1.24
CA TYR A 197 9.98 28.47 -2.63
C TYR A 197 11.38 28.05 -3.10
N LEU A 198 11.47 26.85 -3.66
CA LEU A 198 12.66 26.29 -4.27
C LEU A 198 12.47 26.26 -5.79
N GLY A 199 13.36 26.93 -6.52
CA GLY A 199 13.49 26.89 -7.98
C GLY A 199 14.14 25.60 -8.43
N VAL A 200 13.51 24.48 -8.07
CA VAL A 200 13.84 23.15 -8.53
C VAL A 200 12.97 22.87 -9.75
N GLY A 201 13.58 22.37 -10.84
CA GLY A 201 12.82 21.90 -11.99
C GLY A 201 12.07 20.59 -11.69
N HIS A 202 11.99 19.68 -12.65
CA HIS A 202 11.40 18.34 -12.45
C HIS A 202 12.25 17.39 -11.58
N GLU A 203 13.18 17.90 -10.78
CA GLU A 203 14.05 17.09 -9.93
C GLU A 203 13.40 16.83 -8.58
N ILE A 204 13.29 15.55 -8.21
CA ILE A 204 12.47 15.12 -7.07
C ILE A 204 13.36 14.58 -5.93
N ASP A 205 14.58 14.13 -6.20
CA ASP A 205 15.50 13.63 -5.15
C ASP A 205 16.36 14.77 -4.59
N ILE A 206 15.80 15.55 -3.66
CA ILE A 206 16.45 16.71 -3.04
C ILE A 206 16.83 16.44 -1.58
N CYS A 207 17.95 17.05 -1.16
CA CYS A 207 18.48 16.99 0.19
C CYS A 207 18.44 18.40 0.78
N ILE A 208 17.93 18.53 2.00
CA ILE A 208 17.71 19.81 2.69
C ILE A 208 18.66 19.91 3.88
N SER A 209 19.26 21.08 4.05
CA SER A 209 20.01 21.49 5.23
C SER A 209 19.29 22.67 5.86
N ALA A 210 18.73 22.45 7.03
CA ALA A 210 18.15 23.47 7.88
C ALA A 210 19.15 23.80 8.99
N ALA A 211 19.62 25.04 9.05
CA ALA A 211 20.66 25.45 9.99
C ALA A 211 20.32 26.75 10.69
N THR A 212 20.62 26.83 11.99
CA THR A 212 20.76 28.09 12.73
C THR A 212 22.24 28.46 12.79
N VAL A 213 22.57 29.55 13.51
CA VAL A 213 23.98 29.93 13.72
C VAL A 213 24.76 28.79 14.41
N ALA A 214 24.14 28.11 15.38
CA ALA A 214 24.82 27.13 16.23
C ALA A 214 24.62 25.67 15.80
N GLU A 215 23.44 25.32 15.26
CA GLU A 215 23.03 23.94 15.08
C GLU A 215 22.50 23.69 13.67
N SER A 216 22.48 22.44 13.22
CA SER A 216 21.89 22.09 11.92
C SER A 216 21.29 20.70 11.88
N MET A 217 20.43 20.48 10.90
CA MET A 217 19.94 19.16 10.52
C MET A 217 19.90 19.04 9.00
N THR A 218 20.42 17.93 8.49
CA THR A 218 20.33 17.52 7.09
C THR A 218 19.48 16.27 6.94
N PHE A 219 18.56 16.29 5.97
CA PHE A 219 17.52 15.27 5.77
C PHE A 219 16.97 15.26 4.33
N LYS A 220 16.21 14.22 3.98
CA LYS A 220 15.39 14.19 2.76
C LYS A 220 13.95 14.60 3.12
N PRO A 221 13.35 15.60 2.47
CA PRO A 221 12.01 16.04 2.81
C PRO A 221 10.96 15.04 2.35
N LEU A 222 9.80 15.05 3.02
CA LEU A 222 8.60 14.41 2.52
C LEU A 222 8.01 15.26 1.39
N LEU A 223 7.76 14.62 0.25
CA LEU A 223 7.25 15.28 -0.95
C LEU A 223 5.76 15.02 -1.09
N GLU A 224 5.02 16.09 -1.29
CA GLU A 224 3.58 16.09 -1.34
C GLU A 224 3.06 16.69 -2.64
N VAL A 225 1.91 16.21 -3.09
CA VAL A 225 1.14 16.81 -4.19
C VAL A 225 -0.27 17.08 -3.73
N HIS A 226 -0.91 18.07 -4.35
CA HIS A 226 -2.33 18.28 -4.13
C HIS A 226 -3.12 17.03 -4.54
N PRO A 227 -4.10 16.58 -3.73
CA PRO A 227 -4.89 15.41 -4.04
C PRO A 227 -5.64 15.63 -5.36
N PRO A 228 -5.47 14.75 -6.36
CA PRO A 228 -6.23 14.79 -7.58
C PRO A 228 -7.74 14.78 -7.34
N LYS A 229 -8.45 15.63 -8.09
CA LYS A 229 -9.90 15.73 -7.98
C LYS A 229 -10.58 14.48 -8.53
N LEU A 230 -11.37 13.82 -7.69
CA LEU A 230 -12.22 12.70 -8.07
C LEU A 230 -13.46 13.21 -8.82
N THR A 231 -13.72 12.66 -10.00
CA THR A 231 -14.94 12.85 -10.78
C THR A 231 -15.72 11.55 -10.81
N ILE A 232 -17.04 11.61 -10.56
CA ILE A 232 -17.92 10.44 -10.60
C ILE A 232 -18.97 10.67 -11.66
N THR A 233 -19.11 9.70 -12.57
CA THR A 233 -20.18 9.68 -13.58
C THR A 233 -20.93 8.36 -13.50
N GLN A 234 -22.26 8.41 -13.61
CA GLN A 234 -23.08 7.20 -13.68
C GLN A 234 -23.25 6.78 -15.13
N ARG A 235 -22.99 5.50 -15.43
CA ARG A 235 -23.43 4.85 -16.67
C ARG A 235 -24.18 3.58 -16.30
N GLU A 236 -25.47 3.54 -16.64
CA GLU A 236 -26.34 2.41 -16.31
C GLU A 236 -26.30 2.08 -14.79
N LYS A 237 -25.88 0.86 -14.45
CA LYS A 237 -25.76 0.34 -13.08
C LYS A 237 -24.35 0.45 -12.50
N TYR A 238 -23.50 1.30 -13.07
CA TYR A 238 -22.12 1.45 -12.64
C TYR A 238 -21.75 2.93 -12.44
N LEU A 239 -20.92 3.16 -11.42
CA LEU A 239 -20.21 4.43 -11.23
C LEU A 239 -18.83 4.31 -11.87
N HIS A 240 -18.55 5.22 -12.79
CA HIS A 240 -17.21 5.44 -13.33
C HIS A 240 -16.56 6.57 -12.55
N LEU A 241 -15.56 6.20 -11.78
CA LEU A 241 -14.70 7.10 -11.04
C LEU A 241 -13.49 7.42 -11.92
N SER A 242 -13.19 8.70 -12.09
CA SER A 242 -12.03 9.14 -12.85
C SER A 242 -11.24 10.24 -12.15
N TRP A 243 -9.93 10.24 -12.39
CA TRP A 243 -8.99 11.23 -11.88
C TRP A 243 -8.03 11.67 -12.98
N LEU A 244 -7.69 12.96 -12.96
CA LEU A 244 -6.56 13.46 -13.72
C LEU A 244 -5.28 13.28 -12.91
N PRO A 245 -4.21 12.67 -13.47
CA PRO A 245 -2.94 12.55 -12.77
C PRO A 245 -2.36 13.92 -12.39
N PRO A 246 -1.58 14.02 -11.31
CA PRO A 246 -0.71 15.17 -11.10
C PRO A 246 0.21 15.39 -12.31
N GLU A 247 0.42 16.64 -12.69
CA GLU A 247 1.35 16.99 -13.79
C GLU A 247 2.82 16.68 -13.42
N VAL A 248 3.13 16.75 -12.12
CA VAL A 248 4.44 16.40 -11.57
C VAL A 248 4.59 14.88 -11.45
N GLY A 249 5.82 14.39 -11.63
CA GLY A 249 6.09 12.95 -11.56
C GLY A 249 5.44 12.16 -12.70
N SER A 250 5.32 12.75 -13.90
CA SER A 250 4.74 12.11 -15.09
C SER A 250 5.45 10.81 -15.50
N HIS A 251 6.75 10.69 -15.19
CA HIS A 251 7.56 9.50 -15.40
C HIS A 251 7.38 8.43 -14.31
N CYS A 252 6.62 8.73 -13.25
CA CYS A 252 6.37 7.81 -12.16
C CYS A 252 5.07 7.05 -12.34
N VAL A 253 5.06 5.85 -11.78
CA VAL A 253 3.84 5.06 -11.62
C VAL A 253 3.19 5.49 -10.30
N TRP A 254 1.94 5.90 -10.40
CA TRP A 254 1.12 6.24 -9.25
C TRP A 254 0.21 5.08 -8.87
N GLU A 255 0.07 4.93 -7.56
CA GLU A 255 -0.86 4.05 -6.87
C GLU A 255 -1.92 4.93 -6.19
N ILE A 256 -3.18 4.58 -6.41
CA ILE A 256 -4.31 5.26 -5.78
C ILE A 256 -4.86 4.37 -4.69
N ARG A 257 -4.94 4.91 -3.48
CA ARG A 257 -5.74 4.30 -2.42
C ARG A 257 -7.13 4.92 -2.46
N LEU A 258 -8.08 4.21 -3.04
CA LEU A 258 -9.49 4.58 -3.08
C LEU A 258 -10.19 3.96 -1.89
N CYS A 259 -10.86 4.80 -1.10
CA CYS A 259 -11.69 4.37 0.01
C CYS A 259 -13.14 4.76 -0.27
N SER A 260 -14.05 3.83 0.00
CA SER A 260 -15.49 3.99 -0.18
C SER A 260 -16.25 3.48 1.02
N ARG A 261 -17.37 4.13 1.33
CA ARG A 261 -18.31 3.66 2.33
C ARG A 261 -19.74 3.97 1.90
N GLN A 262 -20.69 3.19 2.40
CA GLN A 262 -22.10 3.58 2.31
C GLN A 262 -22.36 4.74 3.29
N CYS A 263 -23.20 5.69 2.90
CA CYS A 263 -23.53 6.83 3.76
C CYS A 263 -24.11 6.34 5.10
N PHE A 264 -23.70 6.98 6.18
CA PHE A 264 -24.04 6.63 7.57
C PHE A 264 -23.45 5.32 8.10
N GLU A 265 -22.70 4.56 7.30
CA GLU A 265 -21.89 3.46 7.81
C GLU A 265 -20.55 3.96 8.35
N THR A 266 -20.07 3.32 9.41
CA THR A 266 -18.77 3.63 10.02
C THR A 266 -17.62 2.88 9.37
N LYS A 267 -17.92 1.75 8.69
CA LYS A 267 -16.92 0.91 8.05
C LYS A 267 -16.64 1.46 6.65
N GLU A 268 -15.36 1.60 6.36
CA GLU A 268 -14.86 2.05 5.07
C GLU A 268 -14.04 0.93 4.45
N GLU A 269 -14.27 0.68 3.17
CA GLU A 269 -13.52 -0.30 2.38
C GLU A 269 -12.53 0.45 1.50
N CYS A 270 -11.26 0.07 1.57
CA CYS A 270 -10.21 0.69 0.78
C CYS A 270 -9.54 -0.34 -0.15
N GLN A 271 -9.31 0.06 -1.38
CA GLN A 271 -8.59 -0.72 -2.39
C GLN A 271 -7.46 0.12 -3.00
N SER A 272 -6.38 -0.55 -3.39
CA SER A 272 -5.27 0.06 -4.12
C SER A 272 -5.46 -0.18 -5.63
N LEU A 273 -5.30 0.87 -6.42
CA LEU A 273 -5.37 0.87 -7.88
C LEU A 273 -4.01 1.28 -8.43
N ILE A 274 -3.52 0.59 -9.46
CA ILE A 274 -2.28 0.95 -10.15
C ILE A 274 -2.67 1.54 -11.51
N LYS A 275 -1.87 2.49 -12.01
CA LYS A 275 -2.07 3.13 -13.31
C LYS A 275 -2.22 2.13 -14.46
N GLU A 276 -3.36 2.19 -15.14
CA GLU A 276 -3.60 1.58 -16.45
C GLU A 276 -4.05 2.70 -17.43
N GLY A 277 -3.10 3.42 -18.04
CA GLY A 277 -3.39 4.46 -19.05
C GLY A 277 -3.15 5.91 -18.61
N GLU A 278 -3.64 6.87 -19.41
CA GLU A 278 -3.43 8.32 -19.21
C GLU A 278 -4.35 8.92 -18.15
N VAL A 279 -5.54 8.33 -17.97
CA VAL A 279 -6.55 8.69 -16.98
C VAL A 279 -6.70 7.50 -16.04
N PHE A 280 -6.81 7.76 -14.73
CA PHE A 280 -7.17 6.69 -13.81
C PHE A 280 -8.67 6.49 -13.86
N GLU A 281 -9.10 5.27 -14.11
CA GLU A 281 -10.52 4.94 -14.17
C GLU A 281 -10.80 3.70 -13.32
N LYS A 282 -11.92 3.72 -12.61
CA LYS A 282 -12.43 2.57 -11.88
C LYS A 282 -13.93 2.50 -12.02
N GLU A 283 -14.41 1.32 -12.36
CA GLU A 283 -15.83 0.99 -12.38
C GLU A 283 -16.23 0.27 -11.10
N ILE A 284 -17.35 0.71 -10.51
CA ILE A 284 -17.92 0.14 -9.29
C ILE A 284 -19.43 -0.05 -9.51
N GLY A 285 -19.97 -1.20 -9.10
CA GLY A 285 -21.41 -1.45 -9.15
C GLY A 285 -22.19 -0.43 -8.31
N TYR A 286 -23.28 0.07 -8.86
CA TYR A 286 -24.11 1.10 -8.25
C TYR A 286 -25.50 0.57 -7.92
N ASP A 287 -25.92 0.75 -6.67
CA ASP A 287 -27.30 0.58 -6.22
C ASP A 287 -27.96 1.95 -6.10
N GLU A 288 -28.95 2.23 -6.94
CA GLU A 288 -29.63 3.54 -7.01
C GLU A 288 -30.38 3.93 -5.73
N ASP A 289 -30.65 2.97 -4.86
CA ASP A 289 -31.36 3.21 -3.59
C ASP A 289 -30.39 3.52 -2.44
N ARG A 290 -29.08 3.48 -2.70
CA ARG A 290 -28.03 3.71 -1.71
C ARG A 290 -27.21 4.96 -2.03
N CYS A 291 -26.73 5.58 -0.96
CA CYS A 291 -25.78 6.68 -0.99
C CYS A 291 -24.36 6.16 -0.67
N TYR A 292 -23.36 6.66 -1.39
CA TYR A 292 -21.96 6.30 -1.22
C TYR A 292 -21.09 7.54 -1.02
N GLU A 293 -20.04 7.41 -0.22
CA GLU A 293 -19.01 8.42 -0.02
C GLU A 293 -17.66 7.85 -0.46
N PHE A 294 -16.94 8.61 -1.27
CA PHE A 294 -15.65 8.23 -1.83
C PHE A 294 -14.59 9.25 -1.44
N ARG A 295 -13.38 8.77 -1.12
CA ARG A 295 -12.18 9.60 -1.00
C ARG A 295 -10.98 8.84 -1.50
N SER A 296 -9.99 9.56 -2.02
CA SER A 296 -8.79 8.95 -2.60
C SER A 296 -7.55 9.71 -2.22
N ARG A 297 -6.43 8.99 -2.14
CA ARG A 297 -5.08 9.58 -2.08
C ARG A 297 -4.15 8.89 -3.06
N PHE A 298 -3.10 9.59 -3.46
CA PHE A 298 -2.14 9.16 -4.46
C PHE A 298 -0.78 8.95 -3.83
N MET A 299 -0.05 7.93 -4.28
CA MET A 299 1.29 7.60 -3.81
C MET A 299 2.12 7.08 -4.97
N THR A 300 3.40 7.41 -5.05
CA THR A 300 4.30 6.76 -6.02
C THR A 300 4.72 5.38 -5.54
N ASN A 301 5.05 4.51 -6.49
CA ASN A 301 5.59 3.19 -6.18
C ASN A 301 7.07 3.22 -5.76
N GLU A 302 7.62 2.07 -5.39
CA GLU A 302 8.99 1.92 -4.87
C GLU A 302 10.09 2.28 -5.87
N PHE A 303 9.79 2.29 -7.17
CA PHE A 303 10.75 2.66 -8.23
C PHE A 303 10.88 4.16 -8.41
N CYS A 304 10.06 4.94 -7.73
CA CYS A 304 10.06 6.39 -7.76
C CYS A 304 10.41 6.99 -6.40
N PRO A 305 10.85 8.27 -6.38
CA PRO A 305 10.91 9.03 -5.15
C PRO A 305 9.56 8.98 -4.46
N ARG A 306 9.56 8.86 -3.13
CA ARG A 306 8.33 8.77 -2.33
C ARG A 306 7.61 10.11 -2.36
N ILE A 307 6.54 10.18 -3.14
CA ILE A 307 5.63 11.32 -3.25
C ILE A 307 4.24 10.83 -2.87
N SER A 308 3.52 11.60 -2.08
CA SER A 308 2.14 11.25 -1.70
C SER A 308 1.22 12.45 -1.63
N SER A 309 -0.07 12.24 -1.82
CA SER A 309 -1.08 13.23 -1.45
C SER A 309 -1.71 12.86 -0.11
N ASP A 310 -2.25 13.87 0.57
CA ASP A 310 -3.30 13.63 1.56
C ASP A 310 -4.56 13.06 0.89
N PHE A 311 -5.53 12.63 1.69
CA PHE A 311 -6.84 12.29 1.15
C PHE A 311 -7.51 13.54 0.61
N GLY A 312 -8.01 13.46 -0.62
CA GLY A 312 -8.87 14.49 -1.19
C GLY A 312 -10.22 14.57 -0.47
N ASP A 313 -10.99 15.56 -0.88
CA ASP A 313 -12.34 15.78 -0.35
C ASP A 313 -13.23 14.55 -0.56
N VAL A 314 -14.14 14.34 0.39
CA VAL A 314 -15.14 13.29 0.30
C VAL A 314 -16.16 13.68 -0.76
N VAL A 315 -16.30 12.83 -1.79
CA VAL A 315 -17.31 12.98 -2.83
C VAL A 315 -18.46 12.04 -2.53
N THR A 316 -19.65 12.61 -2.30
CA THR A 316 -20.87 11.85 -2.04
C THR A 316 -21.67 11.67 -3.34
N PHE A 317 -22.13 10.44 -3.60
CA PHE A 317 -22.95 10.11 -4.77
C PHE A 317 -24.20 9.32 -4.37
N GLY A 318 -25.33 9.60 -5.01
CA GLY A 318 -26.61 8.95 -4.76
C GLY A 318 -27.41 9.59 -3.62
N LYS A 319 -28.56 8.97 -3.30
CA LYS A 319 -29.42 9.35 -2.18
C LYS A 319 -29.93 8.07 -1.54
N ASN A 320 -29.97 8.02 -0.22
CA ASN A 320 -30.66 6.92 0.47
C ASN A 320 -32.16 7.07 0.22
N LYS A 321 -32.74 6.18 -0.60
CA LYS A 321 -34.20 6.08 -0.65
C LYS A 321 -34.64 5.30 0.58
N PRO A 322 -35.63 5.81 1.34
CA PRO A 322 -36.27 4.98 2.35
C PRO A 322 -36.86 3.76 1.67
N HIS A 323 -36.77 2.59 2.31
CA HIS A 323 -37.36 1.37 1.79
C HIS A 323 -38.84 1.63 1.51
N ASP A 324 -39.34 1.22 0.33
CA ASP A 324 -40.73 1.43 -0.05
C ASP A 324 -41.65 0.55 0.83
N GLU A 325 -41.98 1.05 2.03
CA GLU A 325 -42.83 0.37 3.00
C GLU A 325 -44.25 0.14 2.49
N THR A 326 -44.62 0.74 1.36
CA THR A 326 -45.95 0.64 0.76
C THR A 326 -46.32 -0.82 0.48
N LEU A 327 -45.37 -1.64 0.01
CA LEU A 327 -45.57 -3.07 -0.22
C LEU A 327 -45.76 -3.86 1.08
N THR A 328 -45.00 -3.51 2.12
CA THR A 328 -45.13 -4.12 3.46
C THR A 328 -46.46 -3.76 4.11
N VAL A 329 -46.89 -2.50 3.99
CA VAL A 329 -48.18 -2.02 4.47
C VAL A 329 -49.32 -2.73 3.74
N VAL A 330 -49.26 -2.85 2.41
CA VAL A 330 -50.25 -3.58 1.61
C VAL A 330 -50.33 -5.05 2.04
N ALA A 331 -49.19 -5.72 2.23
CA ALA A 331 -49.13 -7.12 2.64
C ALA A 331 -49.68 -7.40 4.04
N ILE A 332 -49.62 -6.43 4.96
CA ILE A 332 -50.14 -6.57 6.33
C ILE A 332 -51.59 -6.10 6.44
N VAL A 333 -51.92 -4.95 5.85
CA VAL A 333 -53.22 -4.30 6.03
C VAL A 333 -54.33 -5.03 5.26
N ILE A 334 -54.06 -5.51 4.03
CA ILE A 334 -55.09 -6.20 3.23
C ILE A 334 -55.59 -7.48 3.91
N PRO A 335 -54.73 -8.41 4.41
CA PRO A 335 -55.20 -9.59 5.13
C PRO A 335 -55.99 -9.27 6.39
N ILE A 336 -55.62 -8.23 7.13
CA ILE A 336 -56.34 -7.80 8.33
C ILE A 336 -57.75 -7.32 7.95
N ILE A 337 -57.88 -6.47 6.93
CA ILE A 337 -59.18 -6.00 6.45
C ILE A 337 -60.05 -7.18 5.98
N LEU A 338 -59.49 -8.09 5.19
CA LEU A 338 -60.22 -9.28 4.71
C LEU A 338 -60.66 -10.17 5.86
N SER A 339 -59.81 -10.38 6.87
CA SER A 339 -60.16 -11.13 8.07
C SER A 339 -61.33 -10.50 8.83
N ILE A 340 -61.29 -9.18 9.04
CA ILE A 340 -62.38 -8.43 9.68
C ILE A 340 -63.67 -8.55 8.85
N CYS A 341 -63.60 -8.42 7.53
CA CYS A 341 -64.76 -8.56 6.64
C CYS A 341 -65.39 -9.97 6.74
N VAL A 342 -64.58 -11.02 6.81
CA VAL A 342 -65.05 -12.40 6.99
C VAL A 342 -65.71 -12.56 8.36
N ILE A 343 -65.08 -12.08 9.43
CA ILE A 343 -65.63 -12.15 10.79
C ILE A 343 -66.97 -11.40 10.88
N LEU A 344 -67.04 -10.18 10.34
CA LEU A 344 -68.27 -9.38 10.31
C LEU A 344 -69.36 -10.05 9.46
N SER A 345 -69.00 -10.65 8.33
CA SER A 345 -69.93 -11.43 7.50
C SER A 345 -70.48 -12.61 8.30
N CYS A 346 -69.62 -13.40 8.94
CA CYS A 346 -70.03 -14.52 9.80
C CYS A 346 -70.93 -14.07 10.96
N TYR A 347 -70.62 -12.92 11.59
CA TYR A 347 -71.44 -12.33 12.64
C TYR A 347 -72.81 -11.91 12.11
N TYR A 348 -72.86 -11.24 10.96
CA TYR A 348 -74.10 -10.81 10.31
C TYR A 348 -74.98 -12.01 9.92
N PHE A 349 -74.39 -13.06 9.33
CA PHE A 349 -75.07 -14.31 9.02
C PHE A 349 -75.61 -15.01 10.27
N ARG A 350 -74.85 -15.02 11.37
CA ARG A 350 -75.34 -15.57 12.65
C ARG A 350 -76.48 -14.76 13.23
N LYS A 351 -76.39 -13.43 13.22
CA LYS A 351 -77.40 -12.52 13.79
C LYS A 351 -78.71 -12.53 13.01
N HIS A 352 -78.65 -12.70 11.69
CA HIS A 352 -79.81 -12.74 10.81
C HIS A 352 -80.13 -14.14 10.29
N LYS A 353 -79.64 -15.18 10.97
CA LYS A 353 -79.87 -16.59 10.59
C LYS A 353 -81.36 -16.90 10.45
N ASP A 354 -82.19 -16.33 11.31
CA ASP A 354 -83.64 -16.57 11.31
C ASP A 354 -84.37 -15.95 10.10
N ILE A 355 -83.74 -14.97 9.43
CA ILE A 355 -84.25 -14.31 8.23
C ILE A 355 -83.68 -14.96 6.95
N ILE A 356 -82.41 -15.39 7.00
CA ILE A 356 -81.66 -15.90 5.83
C ILE A 356 -81.82 -17.43 5.68
N CYS A 357 -82.05 -18.16 6.78
CA CYS A 357 -82.32 -19.58 6.80
C CYS A 357 -83.64 -19.85 7.56
N PRO A 358 -84.80 -19.92 6.89
CA PRO A 358 -86.03 -20.34 7.56
C PRO A 358 -85.83 -21.73 8.17
N ASN A 359 -86.34 -21.93 9.39
CA ASN A 359 -86.30 -23.22 10.08
C ASN A 359 -86.86 -24.32 9.16
N ILE A 360 -86.00 -25.22 8.72
CA ILE A 360 -86.41 -26.45 8.03
C ILE A 360 -87.11 -27.31 9.09
N PRO A 361 -88.40 -27.64 8.95
CA PRO A 361 -89.07 -28.52 9.88
C PRO A 361 -88.46 -29.93 9.82
N ASP A 362 -88.44 -30.57 10.98
CA ASP A 362 -87.84 -31.89 11.24
C ASP A 362 -88.14 -32.91 10.10
N PRO A 363 -87.13 -33.46 9.41
CA PRO A 363 -87.32 -34.33 8.24
C PRO A 363 -88.08 -35.64 8.56
N SER A 364 -88.22 -35.98 9.84
CA SER A 364 -89.00 -37.14 10.29
C SER A 364 -90.51 -37.01 10.04
N ALA A 365 -91.05 -35.79 9.90
CA ALA A 365 -92.47 -35.56 9.63
C ALA A 365 -92.86 -35.78 8.16
N ILE A 366 -91.97 -35.46 7.22
CA ILE A 366 -92.23 -35.55 5.77
C ILE A 366 -92.11 -36.99 5.26
N PHE A 367 -91.14 -37.76 5.78
CA PHE A 367 -90.95 -39.16 5.36
C PHE A 367 -92.05 -40.11 5.86
N LYS A 368 -92.73 -39.78 6.96
CA LYS A 368 -93.81 -40.60 7.53
C LYS A 368 -95.10 -40.52 6.71
N GLU A 369 -95.30 -39.40 6.01
CA GLU A 369 -96.49 -39.14 5.19
C GLU A 369 -96.38 -39.74 3.78
N MET A 370 -95.16 -39.86 3.23
CA MET A 370 -94.91 -40.44 1.90
C MET A 370 -94.94 -41.98 1.85
N MET A 371 -94.69 -42.70 2.95
CA MET A 371 -94.69 -44.18 2.94
C MET A 371 -96.07 -44.83 3.14
N MET A 372 -97.08 -44.12 3.64
CA MET A 372 -98.39 -44.71 3.95
C MET A 372 -99.48 -44.51 2.86
N ASN A 373 -99.26 -43.66 1.85
CA ASN A 373 -100.30 -43.28 0.87
C ASN A 373 -100.04 -43.73 -0.59
N GLY A 374 -99.06 -44.59 -0.85
CA GLY A 374 -98.64 -44.98 -2.21
C GLY A 374 -99.33 -46.21 -2.81
N ASN A 375 -100.62 -46.48 -2.56
CA ASN A 375 -101.32 -47.61 -3.16
C ASN A 375 -102.69 -47.20 -3.72
N ARG A 376 -102.68 -46.73 -4.97
CA ARG A 376 -103.74 -46.75 -6.01
C ARG A 376 -103.09 -46.16 -7.28
N GLU A 377 -102.76 -47.02 -8.23
CA GLU A 377 -103.47 -47.12 -9.52
C GLU A 377 -103.41 -45.82 -10.35
N LEU A 378 -103.07 -45.79 -11.64
CA LEU A 378 -102.76 -46.78 -12.65
C LEU A 378 -102.22 -45.97 -13.84
N LYS A 379 -101.07 -46.38 -14.41
CA LYS A 379 -100.83 -46.60 -15.86
C LYS A 379 -100.98 -45.47 -16.91
N PRO A 380 -100.43 -45.65 -18.14
CA PRO A 380 -99.36 -44.78 -18.66
C PRO A 380 -99.63 -44.21 -20.07
N SER A 381 -98.87 -43.19 -20.50
CA SER A 381 -98.57 -42.98 -21.93
C SER A 381 -97.39 -42.01 -22.13
N THR A 382 -96.23 -42.61 -22.39
CA THR A 382 -95.24 -42.29 -23.44
C THR A 382 -95.13 -40.88 -24.02
N GLY A 383 -93.95 -40.27 -23.86
CA GLY A 383 -93.51 -39.11 -24.65
C GLY A 383 -92.17 -38.48 -24.22
N ASN A 384 -91.05 -39.18 -24.50
CA ASN A 384 -89.67 -38.70 -24.68
C ASN A 384 -89.08 -37.58 -23.79
N LEU A 385 -88.10 -37.94 -22.94
CA LEU A 385 -87.00 -37.04 -22.57
C LEU A 385 -85.67 -37.82 -22.37
N TYR A 386 -84.75 -37.55 -23.31
CA TYR A 386 -83.28 -37.58 -23.28
C TYR A 386 -82.53 -38.63 -22.41
N THR A 387 -81.78 -39.51 -23.07
CA THR A 387 -80.70 -40.35 -22.50
C THR A 387 -79.37 -39.60 -22.44
N PRO A 388 -78.72 -39.43 -21.26
CA PRO A 388 -77.32 -39.03 -21.18
C PRO A 388 -76.37 -40.22 -21.40
N VAL A 389 -75.29 -39.97 -22.14
CA VAL A 389 -74.19 -40.91 -22.44
C VAL A 389 -73.28 -41.09 -21.22
N PRO A 390 -72.90 -42.32 -20.82
CA PRO A 390 -72.01 -42.56 -19.68
C PRO A 390 -70.54 -42.86 -20.06
N GLU A 391 -69.65 -42.50 -19.12
CA GLU A 391 -68.29 -43.01 -18.82
C GLU A 391 -67.14 -42.59 -19.77
N SER A 392 -65.92 -42.31 -19.28
CA SER A 392 -65.10 -43.16 -18.40
C SER A 392 -64.26 -42.44 -17.35
N THR A 393 -64.29 -42.98 -16.14
CA THR A 393 -63.29 -42.74 -15.08
C THR A 393 -62.06 -43.60 -15.34
N GLU A 394 -60.87 -43.00 -15.45
CA GLU A 394 -59.61 -43.73 -15.33
C GLU A 394 -58.95 -43.48 -13.98
N SER A 395 -58.62 -44.60 -13.35
CA SER A 395 -58.12 -44.77 -11.99
C SER A 395 -56.69 -44.24 -11.80
N CYS A 396 -56.50 -43.43 -10.76
CA CYS A 396 -55.16 -43.03 -10.30
C CYS A 396 -54.44 -44.22 -9.64
N LYS A 397 -53.34 -44.68 -10.25
CA LYS A 397 -52.47 -45.73 -9.72
C LYS A 397 -51.22 -45.09 -9.10
N ILE A 398 -51.20 -45.03 -7.76
CA ILE A 398 -50.07 -44.54 -6.97
C ILE A 398 -48.98 -45.61 -6.95
N THR A 399 -47.73 -45.23 -7.25
CA THR A 399 -46.55 -46.07 -7.04
C THR A 399 -45.55 -45.29 -6.19
N LEU A 400 -45.28 -45.79 -4.98
CA LEU A 400 -44.24 -45.31 -4.08
C LEU A 400 -42.94 -46.08 -4.37
N VAL A 401 -41.82 -45.38 -4.56
CA VAL A 401 -40.47 -45.95 -4.41
C VAL A 401 -39.56 -44.95 -3.70
N THR A 402 -38.84 -45.47 -2.72
CA THR A 402 -37.97 -44.80 -1.76
C THR A 402 -36.51 -44.77 -2.23
N GLU A 403 -35.77 -43.84 -1.63
CA GLU A 403 -34.35 -43.89 -1.24
C GLU A 403 -33.22 -43.52 -2.24
N ASN A 404 -32.37 -42.63 -1.72
CA ASN A 404 -30.91 -42.59 -1.77
C ASN A 404 -30.18 -42.16 -3.04
N SER A 405 -29.37 -41.10 -2.84
CA SER A 405 -27.91 -41.02 -3.08
C SER A 405 -27.40 -39.84 -3.94
N VAL A 406 -26.59 -39.00 -3.27
CA VAL A 406 -25.24 -38.47 -3.63
C VAL A 406 -25.06 -37.63 -4.92
N PRO A 407 -24.31 -36.50 -4.84
CA PRO A 407 -24.18 -35.52 -5.93
C PRO A 407 -23.17 -35.94 -7.00
N GLN A 408 -23.44 -35.60 -8.26
CA GLN A 408 -22.47 -35.61 -9.34
C GLN A 408 -21.87 -34.22 -9.57
N GLN A 409 -20.55 -34.14 -9.37
CA GLN A 409 -19.66 -33.17 -10.01
C GLN A 409 -19.59 -33.46 -11.52
N ASN A 410 -19.38 -32.39 -12.31
CA ASN A 410 -18.39 -32.24 -13.39
C ASN A 410 -18.94 -31.36 -14.51
N LEU A 411 -18.38 -30.17 -14.69
CA LEU A 411 -17.35 -29.85 -15.70
C LEU A 411 -17.00 -28.36 -15.67
#